data_AF-A0A7D9K237-F1
#
_entry.id   AF-A0A7D9K237-F1
#
_cell.length_a   1.000
_cell.length_b   1.000
_cell.length_c   1.000
_cell.angle_alpha   90.00
_cell.angle_beta   90.00
_cell.angle_gamma   90.00
#
_symmetry.space_group_name_H-M   'P 1'
#
loop_
_entity.id
_entity.type
_entity.pdbx_description
1 polymer ?
#
loop_
_entity_poly.entity_id
_entity_poly.type
_entity_poly.pdbx_seq_one_letter_code
_entity_poly.pdbx_strand_id
1 'polypeptide(L)'
;MQTFYEDKEKDVRIGINHFNRKPKKGINYLIDTGVLDEYDAEGICKFLREEPGINKQKIGEYLGDLRNPLSMDVLQLFVRTIPMEGKEVDDALRLFQTFFRMP
;
A
#
# COMPACT_ATOMS: atom_id res chain seq x y z
N MET A 1 -19.21 21.77 4.21
CA MET A 1 -18.06 21.40 3.38
C MET A 1 -16.76 21.31 4.17
N GLN A 2 -16.45 22.23 5.08
CA GLN A 2 -15.19 22.23 5.84
C GLN A 2 -15.03 21.04 6.82
N THR A 3 -16.11 20.62 7.48
CA THR A 3 -16.12 19.48 8.41
C THR A 3 -15.87 18.12 7.73
N PHE A 4 -16.37 17.91 6.51
CA PHE A 4 -16.18 16.66 5.76
C PHE A 4 -14.72 16.41 5.35
N TYR A 5 -13.94 17.47 5.11
CA TYR A 5 -12.52 17.33 4.77
C TYR A 5 -11.66 17.02 6.01
N GLU A 6 -11.98 17.61 7.17
CA GLU A 6 -11.30 17.33 8.44
C GLU A 6 -11.52 15.89 8.92
N ASP A 7 -12.72 15.36 8.76
CA ASP A 7 -13.04 13.96 9.13
C ASP A 7 -12.23 12.97 8.27
N LYS A 8 -12.07 13.26 6.97
CA LYS A 8 -11.29 12.41 6.06
C LYS A 8 -9.80 12.38 6.41
N GLU A 9 -9.21 13.51 6.77
CA GLU A 9 -7.79 13.59 7.19
C GLU A 9 -7.54 12.81 8.50
N LYS A 10 -8.51 12.87 9.43
CA LYS A 10 -8.48 12.07 10.66
C LYS A 10 -8.54 10.58 10.35
N ASP A 11 -9.44 10.15 9.47
CA ASP A 11 -9.57 8.74 9.09
C ASP A 11 -8.34 8.20 8.37
N VAL A 12 -7.69 9.01 7.51
CA VAL A 12 -6.39 8.67 6.92
C VAL A 12 -5.36 8.39 8.02
N ARG A 13 -5.22 9.28 9.01
CA ARG A 13 -4.26 9.09 10.11
C ARG A 13 -4.55 7.87 10.97
N ILE A 14 -5.82 7.58 11.24
CA ILE A 14 -6.23 6.37 11.99
C ILE A 14 -5.94 5.11 11.15
N GLY A 15 -6.29 5.13 9.87
CA GLY A 15 -6.04 4.04 8.93
C GLY A 15 -4.56 3.72 8.78
N ILE A 16 -3.69 4.73 8.67
CA ILE A 16 -2.21 4.55 8.65
C ILE A 16 -1.72 3.92 9.96
N ASN A 17 -2.22 4.38 11.11
CA ASN A 17 -1.86 3.78 12.40
C ASN A 17 -2.29 2.31 12.49
N HIS A 18 -3.46 1.97 11.96
CA HIS A 18 -3.91 0.59 11.84
C HIS A 18 -3.06 -0.22 10.87
N PHE A 19 -2.73 0.34 9.70
CA PHE A 19 -1.89 -0.29 8.69
C PHE A 19 -0.51 -0.64 9.24
N ASN A 20 0.13 0.32 9.92
CA ASN A 20 1.45 0.15 10.51
C ASN A 20 1.50 -0.93 11.59
N ARG A 21 0.37 -1.25 12.22
CA ARG A 21 0.25 -2.36 13.19
C ARG A 21 -0.13 -3.68 12.51
N LYS A 22 -1.18 -3.66 11.70
CA LYS A 22 -1.77 -4.80 11.00
C LYS A 22 -2.24 -4.33 9.61
N PRO A 23 -1.46 -4.58 8.55
CA PRO A 23 -1.70 -3.96 7.23
C PRO A 23 -3.11 -4.19 6.69
N LYS A 24 -3.57 -5.44 6.73
CA LYS A 24 -4.94 -5.81 6.30
C LYS A 24 -6.04 -5.07 7.06
N LYS A 25 -5.87 -4.85 8.38
CA LYS A 25 -6.84 -4.07 9.16
C LYS A 25 -6.83 -2.59 8.79
N GLY A 26 -5.67 -2.04 8.46
CA GLY A 26 -5.55 -0.67 7.98
C GLY A 26 -6.28 -0.45 6.67
N ILE A 27 -6.04 -1.33 5.68
CA ILE A 27 -6.74 -1.26 4.39
C ILE A 27 -8.24 -1.42 4.56
N ASN A 28 -8.71 -2.41 5.33
CA ASN A 28 -10.14 -2.56 5.58
C ASN A 28 -10.75 -1.32 6.25
N TYR A 29 -10.10 -0.74 7.27
CA TYR A 29 -10.59 0.50 7.90
C TYR A 29 -10.71 1.65 6.89
N LEU A 30 -9.70 1.82 6.03
CA LEU A 30 -9.69 2.86 5.02
C LEU A 30 -10.78 2.65 3.96
N ILE A 31 -11.12 1.40 3.63
CA ILE A 31 -12.24 1.05 2.76
C ILE A 31 -13.58 1.34 3.47
N ASP A 32 -13.75 0.86 4.70
CA ASP A 32 -14.99 1.01 5.49
C ASP A 32 -15.33 2.49 5.74
N THR A 33 -14.32 3.35 5.85
CA THR A 33 -14.47 4.82 6.01
C THR A 33 -14.61 5.57 4.68
N GLY A 34 -14.53 4.88 3.54
CA GLY A 34 -14.61 5.47 2.21
C GLY A 34 -13.39 6.33 1.82
N VAL A 35 -12.27 6.17 2.54
CA VAL A 35 -10.99 6.79 2.18
C VAL A 35 -10.40 6.11 0.95
N LEU A 36 -10.50 4.78 0.89
CA LEU A 36 -10.11 3.93 -0.24
C LEU A 36 -11.35 3.19 -0.78
N ASP A 37 -11.27 2.74 -2.02
CA ASP A 37 -12.29 1.90 -2.66
C ASP A 37 -11.71 0.50 -2.87
N GLU A 38 -12.45 -0.54 -2.46
CA GLU A 38 -12.02 -1.94 -2.60
C GLU A 38 -11.88 -2.38 -4.07
N TYR A 39 -12.57 -1.70 -4.99
CA TYR A 39 -12.48 -1.95 -6.43
C TYR A 39 -11.39 -1.11 -7.12
N ASP A 40 -10.72 -0.21 -6.39
CA ASP A 40 -9.65 0.66 -6.90
C ASP A 40 -8.27 0.24 -6.38
N ALA A 41 -7.76 -0.87 -6.91
CA ALA A 41 -6.41 -1.35 -6.59
C ALA A 41 -5.31 -0.33 -6.96
N GLU A 42 -5.54 0.53 -7.95
CA GLU A 42 -4.61 1.58 -8.36
C GLU A 42 -4.55 2.70 -7.32
N GLY A 43 -5.70 3.15 -6.83
CA GLY A 43 -5.81 4.08 -5.71
C GLY A 43 -5.15 3.56 -4.44
N ILE A 44 -5.36 2.27 -4.11
CA ILE A 44 -4.68 1.64 -2.98
C ILE A 44 -3.16 1.58 -3.19
N CYS A 45 -2.69 1.20 -4.39
CA CYS A 45 -1.27 1.19 -4.72
C CYS A 45 -0.65 2.58 -4.57
N LYS A 46 -1.32 3.62 -5.08
CA LYS A 46 -0.88 5.01 -4.96
C LYS A 46 -0.82 5.45 -3.50
N PHE A 47 -1.85 5.16 -2.72
CA PHE A 47 -1.89 5.46 -1.29
C PHE A 47 -0.71 4.83 -0.55
N LEU A 48 -0.44 3.55 -0.77
CA LEU A 48 0.70 2.86 -0.13
C LEU A 48 2.06 3.47 -0.48
N ARG A 49 2.20 4.08 -1.66
CA ARG A 49 3.47 4.66 -2.14
C ARG A 49 3.67 6.11 -1.71
N GLU A 50 2.61 6.91 -1.74
CA GLU A 50 2.68 8.36 -1.64
C GLU A 50 2.30 8.87 -0.24
N GLU A 51 1.49 8.14 0.51
CA GLU A 51 0.95 8.65 1.78
C GLU A 51 2.03 8.72 2.88
N PRO A 52 2.25 9.90 3.48
CA PRO A 52 3.26 10.08 4.52
C PRO A 52 2.92 9.26 5.77
N GLY A 53 3.95 8.63 6.35
CA GLY A 53 3.81 7.88 7.60
C GLY A 53 3.46 6.40 7.43
N ILE A 54 3.27 5.92 6.20
CA ILE A 54 3.19 4.47 5.94
C ILE A 54 4.55 3.80 6.16
N ASN A 55 4.55 2.74 6.95
CA ASN A 55 5.74 1.94 7.20
C ASN A 55 6.04 1.03 6.00
N LYS A 56 7.18 1.26 5.34
CA LYS A 56 7.63 0.50 4.17
C LYS A 56 7.74 -1.01 4.42
N GLN A 57 8.10 -1.42 5.64
CA GLN A 57 8.14 -2.84 5.99
C GLN A 57 6.74 -3.46 5.96
N LYS A 58 5.73 -2.71 6.37
CA LYS A 58 4.32 -3.14 6.43
C LYS A 58 3.67 -3.20 5.05
N ILE A 59 4.15 -2.39 4.10
CA ILE A 59 3.80 -2.54 2.68
C ILE A 59 4.21 -3.93 2.20
N GLY A 60 5.42 -4.40 2.52
CA GLY A 60 5.87 -5.73 2.13
C GLY A 60 5.07 -6.87 2.78
N GLU A 61 4.68 -6.71 4.04
CA GLU A 61 3.78 -7.67 4.70
C GLU A 61 2.40 -7.72 4.02
N TYR A 62 1.86 -6.58 3.59
CA TYR A 62 0.58 -6.51 2.87
C TYR A 62 0.65 -7.14 1.48
N LEU A 63 1.65 -6.76 0.69
CA LEU A 63 1.81 -7.24 -0.68
C LEU A 63 2.30 -8.69 -0.74
N GLY A 64 2.92 -9.19 0.33
CA GLY A 64 3.28 -10.59 0.51
C GLY A 64 2.11 -11.50 0.91
N ASP A 65 0.92 -10.98 1.19
CA ASP A 65 -0.28 -11.80 1.49
C ASP A 65 -0.88 -12.37 0.19
N LEU A 66 -0.24 -13.42 -0.34
CA LEU A 66 -0.65 -14.11 -1.57
C LEU A 66 -2.02 -14.81 -1.47
N ARG A 67 -2.64 -14.84 -0.29
CA ARG A 67 -3.99 -15.41 -0.10
C ARG A 67 -5.09 -14.38 -0.30
N ASN A 68 -4.74 -13.09 -0.37
CA ASN A 68 -5.67 -12.00 -0.55
C ASN A 68 -5.63 -11.51 -2.01
N PRO A 69 -6.72 -11.68 -2.79
CA PRO A 69 -6.78 -11.22 -4.18
C PRO A 69 -6.47 -9.73 -4.33
N LEU A 70 -7.02 -8.88 -3.45
CA LEU A 70 -6.77 -7.44 -3.49
C LEU A 70 -5.29 -7.12 -3.25
N SER A 71 -4.64 -7.81 -2.32
CA SER A 71 -3.19 -7.66 -2.10
C SER A 71 -2.39 -8.05 -3.33
N MET A 72 -2.80 -9.10 -4.04
CA MET A 72 -2.15 -9.54 -5.27
C MET A 72 -2.32 -8.55 -6.43
N ASP A 73 -3.51 -7.98 -6.59
CA ASP A 73 -3.78 -6.97 -7.62
C ASP A 73 -2.96 -5.70 -7.36
N VAL A 74 -2.92 -5.25 -6.11
CA VAL A 74 -2.08 -4.12 -5.69
C VAL A 74 -0.60 -4.45 -5.90
N LEU A 75 -0.15 -5.68 -5.62
CA LEU A 75 1.23 -6.10 -5.86
C LEU A 75 1.60 -6.01 -7.36
N GLN A 76 0.73 -6.48 -8.26
CA GLN A 76 0.97 -6.40 -9.70
C GLN A 76 1.15 -4.95 -10.17
N LEU A 77 0.32 -4.04 -9.67
CA LEU A 77 0.43 -2.60 -9.96
C LEU A 77 1.70 -2.01 -9.35
N PHE A 78 2.03 -2.39 -8.13
CA PHE A 78 3.23 -1.92 -7.44
C PHE A 78 4.51 -2.31 -8.20
N VAL A 79 4.61 -3.57 -8.65
CA VAL A 79 5.74 -4.07 -9.45
C VAL A 79 5.91 -3.26 -10.75
N ARG A 80 4.80 -2.95 -11.45
CA ARG A 80 4.83 -2.14 -12.68
C ARG A 80 5.37 -0.73 -12.46
N THR A 81 5.28 -0.21 -11.23
CA THR A 81 5.80 1.13 -10.92
C THR A 81 7.30 1.17 -10.66
N ILE A 82 7.95 0.01 -10.54
CA ILE A 82 9.39 -0.08 -10.32
C ILE A 82 10.08 -0.07 -11.69
N PRO A 83 10.97 0.90 -11.97
CA PRO A 83 11.66 0.98 -13.26
C PRO A 83 12.73 -0.10 -13.35
N MET A 84 12.32 -1.31 -13.73
CA MET A 84 13.20 -2.47 -13.91
C MET A 84 13.67 -2.65 -15.36
N GLU A 85 13.12 -1.89 -16.31
CA GLU A 85 13.48 -1.98 -17.73
C GLU A 85 14.97 -1.67 -17.95
N GLY A 86 15.64 -2.52 -18.72
CA GLY A 86 17.07 -2.39 -19.04
C GLY A 86 18.04 -2.68 -17.89
N LYS A 87 17.56 -3.15 -16.73
CA LYS A 87 18.42 -3.56 -15.60
C LYS A 87 18.83 -5.02 -15.73
N GLU A 88 20.06 -5.34 -15.32
CA GLU A 88 20.48 -6.72 -15.12
C GLU A 88 19.63 -7.38 -14.03
N VAL A 89 19.48 -8.71 -14.09
CA VAL A 89 18.57 -9.45 -13.21
C VAL A 89 18.88 -9.21 -11.74
N ASP A 90 20.15 -9.14 -11.36
CA ASP A 90 20.56 -8.89 -9.97
C ASP A 90 20.32 -7.44 -9.53
N ASP A 91 20.48 -6.46 -10.43
CA ASP A 91 20.15 -5.06 -10.18
C ASP A 91 18.65 -4.83 -10.03
N ALA A 92 17.83 -5.47 -10.88
CA ALA A 92 16.39 -5.47 -10.74
C ALA A 92 15.96 -6.13 -9.41
N LEU A 93 16.63 -7.22 -9.01
CA LEU A 93 16.37 -7.91 -7.75
C LEU A 93 16.73 -7.05 -6.54
N ARG A 94 17.90 -6.39 -6.55
CA ARG A 94 18.30 -5.45 -5.48
C ARG A 94 17.32 -4.29 -5.39
N LEU A 95 16.92 -3.71 -6.53
CA LEU A 95 15.94 -2.63 -6.57
C LEU A 95 14.61 -3.09 -5.97
N PHE A 96 14.10 -4.25 -6.38
CA PHE A 96 12.88 -4.83 -5.81
C PHE A 96 13.00 -5.07 -4.29
N GLN A 97 14.13 -5.58 -3.81
CA GLN A 97 14.40 -5.80 -2.39
C GLN A 97 14.55 -4.52 -1.56
N THR A 98 14.83 -3.36 -2.17
CA THR A 98 14.78 -2.08 -1.45
C THR A 98 13.35 -1.65 -1.11
N PHE A 99 12.36 -2.08 -1.90
CA PHE A 99 10.94 -1.86 -1.63
C PHE A 99 10.35 -2.93 -0.70
N PHE A 100 10.93 -4.13 -0.69
CA PHE A 100 10.47 -5.27 0.09
C PHE A 100 11.58 -5.90 0.91
N ARG A 101 11.50 -5.80 2.24
CA ARG A 101 12.23 -6.75 3.09
C ARG A 101 11.46 -8.06 3.10
N MET A 102 11.94 -9.05 2.35
CA MET A 102 11.45 -10.42 2.50
C MET A 102 11.74 -10.87 3.95
N PRO A 103 10.74 -11.42 4.67
CA PRO A 103 10.96 -12.02 5.97
C PRO A 103 11.86 -13.26 5.88
#